data_AF-A0A972W2C4-F1
#
_entry.id   AF-A0A972W2C4-F1
#
_cell.length_a   1.000
_cell.length_b   1.000
_cell.length_c   1.000
_cell.angle_alpha   90.00
_cell.angle_beta   90.00
_cell.angle_gamma   90.00
#
_symmetry.space_group_name_H-M   'P 1'
#
loop_
_entity.id
_entity.type
_entity.pdbx_description
1 polymer ?
#
loop_
_entity_poly.entity_id
_entity_poly.type
_entity_poly.pdbx_seq_one_letter_code
_entity_poly.pdbx_strand_id
1 'polypeptide(L)' 'MVVKTKLYISLFLLTIVLTIGVIGFLIISNETFIDSLYMTVSTMSTVGFGTLHELNQTEKLFTIILIILSIGVYGFP' A
#
# COMPACT_ATOMS: atom_id res chain seq x y z
N MET A 1 18.77 -2.07 22.65
CA MET A 1 17.94 -0.85 22.53
C MET A 1 17.73 -0.45 21.07
N VAL A 2 18.79 -0.36 20.24
CA VAL A 2 18.74 0.09 18.83
C VAL A 2 17.80 -0.73 17.91
N VAL A 3 17.73 -2.06 18.09
CA VAL A 3 16.85 -2.93 17.27
C VAL A 3 15.36 -2.66 17.51
N LYS A 4 14.97 -2.30 18.74
CA LYS A 4 13.57 -1.96 19.05
C LYS A 4 13.14 -0.70 18.28
N THR A 5 14.01 0.32 18.24
CA THR A 5 13.74 1.59 17.53
C THR A 5 13.56 1.37 16.03
N LYS A 6 14.41 0.55 15.39
CA LYS A 6 14.29 0.20 13.96
C LYS A 6 12.97 -0.49 13.65
N LEU A 7 12.59 -1.48 14.46
CA LEU A 7 11.31 -2.19 14.32
C LEU A 7 10.10 -1.24 14.44
N TYR A 8 10.10 -0.33 15.43
CA TYR A 8 9.04 0.65 15.59
C TYR A 8 8.94 1.61 14.39
N ILE A 9 10.08 2.03 13.82
CA ILE A 9 10.12 2.86 12.62
C ILE A 9 9.55 2.11 11.42
N SER A 10 9.96 0.86 11.19
CA SER A 10 9.44 0.05 10.08
C SER A 10 7.92 -0.16 10.21
N LEU A 11 7.42 -0.44 11.41
CA LEU A 11 5.98 -0.60 11.65
C LEU A 11 5.21 0.71 11.44
N PHE A 12 5.79 1.84 11.86
CA PHE A 12 5.23 3.17 11.64
C PHE A 12 5.17 3.52 10.14
N LEU A 13 6.26 3.29 9.39
CA LEU A 13 6.31 3.50 7.94
C LEU A 13 5.32 2.61 7.20
N LEU A 14 5.21 1.33 7.60
CA LEU A 14 4.24 0.40 7.03
C LEU A 14 2.80 0.88 7.26
N THR A 15 2.50 1.38 8.46
CA THR A 15 1.18 1.94 8.79
C THR A 15 0.88 3.19 7.95
N ILE A 16 1.87 4.06 7.73
CA ILE A 16 1.73 5.23 6.86
C ILE A 16 1.41 4.82 5.42
N VAL A 17 2.22 3.94 4.82
CA VAL A 17 2.03 3.53 3.43
C VAL A 17 0.70 2.80 3.25
N LEU A 18 0.31 1.96 4.21
CA LEU A 18 -1.00 1.29 4.19
C LEU A 18 -2.15 2.30 4.26
N THR A 19 -2.04 3.32 5.10
CA THR A 19 -3.07 4.38 5.20
C THR A 19 -3.16 5.19 3.90
N ILE A 20 -2.02 5.54 3.30
CA ILE A 20 -1.96 6.23 2.00
C ILE A 20 -2.58 5.37 0.90
N GLY A 21 -2.27 4.08 0.85
CA GLY A 21 -2.85 3.13 -0.09
C GLY A 21 -4.37 3.07 0.01
N VAL A 22 -4.89 2.86 1.22
CA VAL A 22 -6.34 2.74 1.49
C VAL A 22 -7.08 4.02 1.10
N ILE A 23 -6.57 5.18 1.54
CA ILE A 23 -7.19 6.47 1.23
C ILE A 23 -7.12 6.76 -0.27
N GLY A 24 -5.99 6.44 -0.92
CA GLY A 24 -5.84 6.64 -2.35
C GLY A 24 -6.83 5.80 -3.15
N PHE A 25 -7.02 4.53 -2.84
CA PHE A 25 -8.03 3.69 -3.51
C PHE A 25 -9.47 4.13 -3.18
N LEU A 26 -9.76 4.55 -1.94
CA LEU A 26 -11.07 5.11 -1.59
C LEU A 26 -11.43 6.33 -2.45
N ILE A 27 -10.48 7.23 -2.69
CA ILE A 27 -10.72 8.48 -3.41
C ILE A 27 -10.66 8.29 -4.93
N ILE A 28 -9.68 7.51 -5.43
CA ILE A 28 -9.39 7.39 -6.86
C ILE A 28 -10.28 6.32 -7.50
N SER A 29 -10.47 5.19 -6.83
CA SER A 29 -11.28 4.07 -7.33
C SER A 29 -12.74 4.13 -6.89
N ASN A 30 -13.07 4.96 -5.90
CA ASN A 30 -14.43 5.08 -5.34
C ASN A 30 -14.99 3.72 -4.86
N GLU A 31 -14.09 2.85 -4.40
CA GLU A 31 -14.38 1.51 -3.91
C GLU A 31 -14.78 1.52 -2.43
N THR A 32 -15.30 0.40 -1.93
CA THR A 32 -15.56 0.28 -0.49
C THR A 32 -14.26 0.31 0.32
N PHE A 33 -14.36 0.60 1.62
CA PHE A 33 -13.21 0.57 2.52
C PHE A 33 -12.52 -0.81 2.54
N ILE A 34 -13.30 -1.89 2.55
CA ILE A 34 -12.77 -3.25 2.59
C ILE A 34 -12.05 -3.59 1.30
N ASP A 35 -12.62 -3.20 0.15
CA ASP A 35 -12.03 -3.44 -1.16
C ASP A 35 -10.75 -2.62 -1.35
N SER A 36 -10.74 -1.36 -0.91
CA SER A 36 -9.56 -0.50 -0.91
C SER A 36 -8.44 -1.05 -0.02
N LEU A 37 -8.80 -1.59 1.15
CA LEU A 37 -7.87 -2.25 2.06
C LEU A 37 -7.31 -3.54 1.45
N TYR A 38 -8.16 -4.35 0.82
CA TYR A 38 -7.75 -5.56 0.12
C TYR A 38 -6.77 -5.25 -1.01
N MET A 39 -7.08 -4.28 -1.88
CA MET A 39 -6.20 -3.85 -2.96
C MET A 39 -4.87 -3.32 -2.44
N THR A 40 -4.89 -2.52 -1.37
CA THR A 40 -3.67 -2.00 -0.74
C THR A 40 -2.80 -3.12 -0.20
N VAL A 41 -3.34 -4.01 0.63
CA VAL A 41 -2.59 -5.09 1.28
C VAL A 41 -2.04 -6.08 0.25
N SER A 42 -2.85 -6.49 -0.73
CA SER A 42 -2.42 -7.40 -1.80
C SER A 42 -1.30 -6.82 -2.67
N THR A 43 -1.34 -5.50 -2.93
CA THR A 43 -0.30 -4.77 -3.66
C THR A 43 0.98 -4.66 -2.84
N MET A 44 0.89 -4.19 -1.59
CA MET A 44 2.04 -4.02 -0.70
C MET A 44 2.74 -5.35 -0.44
N SER A 45 1.97 -6.41 -0.18
CA SER A 45 2.50 -7.75 0.11
C SER A 45 3.12 -8.46 -1.10
N THR A 46 3.05 -7.87 -2.29
CA THR A 46 3.51 -8.47 -3.57
C THR A 46 2.79 -9.77 -3.96
N VAL A 47 1.69 -10.11 -3.28
CA VAL A 47 0.90 -11.31 -3.59
C VAL A 47 0.16 -11.15 -4.91
N GLY A 48 -0.47 -9.98 -5.13
CA GLY A 48 -1.03 -9.61 -6.43
C GLY A 48 -2.09 -10.58 -6.99
N PHE A 49 -3.17 -10.86 -6.24
CA PHE A 49 -4.29 -11.71 -6.69
C PHE A 49 -5.08 -11.17 -7.91
N GLY A 50 -4.67 -10.03 -8.46
CA GLY A 50 -5.43 -9.26 -9.44
C GLY A 50 -6.22 -8.13 -8.80
N THR A 51 -6.81 -7.29 -9.63
CA THR A 51 -7.64 -6.16 -9.21
C THR A 51 -9.12 -6.57 -9.24
N LEU A 52 -9.93 -5.99 -8.34
CA LEU A 52 -11.36 -6.31 -8.26
C LEU A 52 -12.12 -5.88 -9.53
N HIS A 53 -11.61 -4.84 -10.19
CA HIS A 53 -12.07 -4.30 -11.46
C HIS A 53 -10.89 -3.92 -12.38
N GLU A 54 -11.19 -3.54 -13.62
CA GLU A 54 -10.16 -3.02 -14.53
C GLU A 54 -9.72 -1.61 -14.10
N LEU A 55 -8.43 -1.47 -13.79
CA LEU A 55 -7.89 -0.18 -13.40
C LEU A 55 -7.82 0.80 -14.58
N ASN A 56 -8.38 1.99 -14.39
CA ASN A 56 -8.21 3.14 -15.25
C ASN A 56 -6.77 3.70 -15.20
N GLN A 57 -6.46 4.68 -16.04
CA GLN A 57 -5.10 5.21 -16.18
C GLN A 57 -4.58 5.87 -14.89
N THR A 58 -5.44 6.57 -14.16
CA THR A 58 -5.09 7.24 -12.90
C THR A 58 -4.82 6.23 -11.78
N GLU A 59 -5.66 5.21 -11.66
CA GLU A 59 -5.51 4.12 -10.69
C GLU A 59 -4.23 3.31 -10.96
N LYS A 60 -3.93 3.03 -12.24
CA LYS A 60 -2.67 2.37 -12.63
C LYS A 60 -1.46 3.18 -12.18
N LEU A 61 -1.47 4.49 -12.42
CA LEU A 61 -0.36 5.37 -12.01
C LEU A 61 -0.20 5.39 -10.49
N PHE A 62 -1.31 5.49 -9.76
CA PHE A 62 -1.31 5.42 -8.30
C PHE A 62 -0.73 4.10 -7.79
N THR A 63 -1.20 2.97 -8.32
CA THR A 63 -0.72 1.64 -7.95
C THR A 63 0.78 1.47 -8.22
N ILE A 64 1.30 1.98 -9.34
CA ILE A 64 2.75 1.96 -9.63
C ILE A 64 3.53 2.71 -8.55
N ILE A 65 3.08 3.92 -8.18
CA ILE A 65 3.73 4.72 -7.13
C ILE A 65 3.67 3.98 -5.79
N LEU A 66 2.52 3.40 -5.45
CA LEU A 66 2.32 2.65 -4.22
C LEU A 66 3.27 1.44 -4.13
N ILE A 67 3.45 0.69 -5.21
CA ILE A 67 4.39 -0.44 -5.27
C ILE A 67 5.82 0.03 -4.98
N ILE A 68 6.27 1.11 -5.64
CA ILE A 68 7.63 1.65 -5.45
C ILE A 68 7.85 2.08 -3.99
N LEU A 69 6.88 2.78 -3.40
CA LEU A 69 6.93 3.20 -2.00
C LEU A 69 6.97 2.00 -1.03
N SER A 70 6.16 0.98 -1.33
CA SER A 70 6.05 -0.22 -0.49
C SER A 70 7.36 -0.99 -0.42
N ILE A 71 8.03 -1.17 -1.57
CA ILE A 71 9.35 -1.83 -1.63
C ILE A 71 10.38 -1.09 -0.76
N GLY A 72 10.34 0.25 -0.75
CA GLY A 72 11.21 1.07 0.10
C GLY A 72 11.02 0.80 1.59
N VAL A 73 9.79 0.52 2.05
CA VAL A 73 9.50 0.19 3.45
C VAL A 73 10.02 -1.19 3.83
N TYR A 74 9.88 -2.19 2.96
CA TYR A 74 10.42 -3.54 3.21
C TYR A 74 11.94 -3.58 3.23
N GLY A 75 12.61 -2.68 2.51
CA GLY A 75 14.06 -2.56 2.49
C GLY A 75 14.67 -1.84 3.71
N PHE A 76 13.87 -1.31 4.64
CA PHE A 76 14.37 -0.56 5.80
C PHE A 76 14.94 -1.51 6.89
N PRO A 77 16.23 -1.37 7.28
CA PRO A 77 16.94 -2.31 8.16
C PRO A 77 16.82 -2.04 9.67
#